data_AF-A0A497GQZ7-F1
#
_entry.id   AF-A0A497GQZ7-F1
#
_cell.length_a   1.000
_cell.length_b   1.000
_cell.length_c   1.000
_cell.angle_alpha   90.00
_cell.angle_beta   90.00
_cell.angle_gamma   90.00
#
_symmetry.space_group_name_H-M   'P 1'
#
loop_
_entity.id
_entity.type
_entity.pdbx_description
1 polymer ?
#
loop_
_entity_poly.entity_id
_entity_poly.type
_entity_poly.pdbx_seq_one_letter_code
_entity_poly.pdbx_strand_id
1 'polypeptide(L)'
;MLSSSRKPLLHRRNYIVLWPAYFDSARSWSEGRRVPLNLAVINPSVDEISDAARRLGLEAIVEADKCYPSTWWRREGRVLIRKVKGLSKTKIIRMVAEELIRIRSEKRSARK
;
A
#
# COMPACT_ATOMS: atom_id res chain seq x y z
N MET A 1 -22.81 -9.21 25.50
CA MET A 1 -21.40 -8.90 25.18
C MET A 1 -21.17 -9.06 23.68
N LEU A 2 -21.67 -8.12 22.86
CA LEU A 2 -21.34 -8.08 21.43
C LEU A 2 -20.37 -6.91 21.25
N SER A 3 -19.07 -7.22 21.23
CA SER A 3 -18.06 -6.29 20.75
C SER A 3 -18.30 -6.09 19.25
N SER A 4 -19.24 -5.19 18.95
CA SER A 4 -19.50 -4.70 17.61
C SER A 4 -18.27 -3.93 17.19
N SER A 5 -17.34 -4.64 16.55
CA SER A 5 -16.16 -4.09 15.89
C SER A 5 -16.61 -2.96 14.99
N ARG A 6 -16.51 -1.72 15.48
CA ARG A 6 -16.91 -0.51 14.76
C ARG A 6 -15.98 -0.41 13.56
N LYS A 7 -16.38 -0.99 12.41
CA LYS A 7 -15.79 -0.64 11.13
C LYS A 7 -16.05 0.87 11.01
N PRO A 8 -15.03 1.75 11.12
CA PRO A 8 -15.28 3.18 11.05
C PRO A 8 -16.02 3.43 9.73
N LEU A 9 -17.03 4.30 9.76
CA LEU A 9 -17.68 4.73 8.53
C LEU A 9 -16.62 5.48 7.72
N LEU A 10 -15.91 4.75 6.86
CA LEU A 10 -14.80 5.21 6.05
C LEU A 10 -15.37 6.21 5.05
N HIS A 11 -15.45 7.48 5.46
CA HIS A 11 -15.69 8.56 4.53
C HIS A 11 -14.54 8.56 3.53
N ARG A 12 -14.79 8.09 2.31
CA ARG A 12 -13.78 7.93 1.25
C ARG A 12 -12.93 9.18 1.03
N ARG A 13 -13.46 10.37 1.36
CA ARG A 13 -12.76 11.65 1.27
C ARG A 13 -11.58 11.78 2.23
N ASN A 14 -11.55 11.02 3.33
CA ASN A 14 -10.53 11.10 4.37
C ASN A 14 -9.40 10.08 4.20
N TYR A 15 -9.50 9.19 3.22
CA TYR A 15 -8.51 8.14 2.99
C TYR A 15 -7.91 8.25 1.59
N ILE A 16 -6.68 7.78 1.47
CA ILE A 16 -5.93 7.60 0.23
C ILE A 16 -5.87 6.09 -0.03
N VAL A 17 -6.31 5.70 -1.22
CA VAL A 17 -6.21 4.30 -1.66
C VAL A 17 -4.82 4.07 -2.25
N LEU A 18 -4.11 3.09 -1.69
CA LEU A 18 -2.92 2.51 -2.27
C LEU A 18 -3.23 1.10 -2.78
N TRP A 19 -2.86 0.87 -4.03
CA TRP A 19 -2.96 -0.44 -4.67
C TRP A 19 -1.56 -1.05 -4.77
N PRO A 20 -1.43 -2.38 -4.63
CA PRO A 20 -0.16 -3.06 -4.89
C PRO A 20 0.44 -2.73 -6.26
N ALA A 21 -0.41 -2.63 -7.28
CA ALA A 21 -0.03 -2.24 -8.64
C ALA A 21 0.75 -0.90 -8.71
N TYR A 22 0.61 0.00 -7.74
CA TYR A 22 1.34 1.28 -7.74
C TYR A 22 2.85 1.08 -7.54
N PHE A 23 3.25 0.01 -6.85
CA PHE A 23 4.63 -0.28 -6.45
C PHE A 23 5.26 -1.40 -7.28
N ASP A 24 4.47 -2.08 -8.12
CA ASP A 24 4.92 -3.27 -8.84
C ASP A 24 5.89 -2.92 -9.98
N SER A 25 7.10 -3.46 -9.92
CA SER A 25 8.12 -3.27 -10.96
C SER A 25 7.80 -4.02 -12.25
N ALA A 26 7.00 -5.09 -12.19
CA ALA A 26 6.59 -5.86 -13.36
C ALA A 26 5.53 -5.15 -14.21
N ARG A 27 4.87 -4.12 -13.67
CA ARG A 27 3.84 -3.36 -14.38
C ARG A 27 4.41 -2.08 -14.96
N SER A 28 3.98 -1.72 -16.15
CA SER A 28 4.24 -0.43 -16.78
C SER A 28 3.44 0.72 -16.14
N TRP A 29 3.69 1.95 -16.59
CA TRP A 29 2.97 3.14 -16.11
C TRP A 29 1.47 3.09 -16.48
N SER A 30 1.15 2.61 -17.68
CA SER A 30 -0.24 2.42 -18.16
C SER A 30 -0.97 1.32 -17.39
N GLU A 31 -0.25 0.29 -16.91
CA GLU A 31 -0.81 -0.82 -16.12
C GLU A 31 -0.99 -0.51 -14.63
N GLY A 32 -0.53 0.66 -14.18
CA GLY A 32 -0.85 1.20 -12.87
C GLY A 32 0.34 1.58 -12.00
N ARG A 33 1.59 1.30 -12.39
CA ARG A 33 2.77 1.70 -11.62
C ARG A 33 2.79 3.23 -11.45
N ARG A 34 3.02 3.70 -10.22
CA ARG A 34 3.05 5.14 -9.85
C ARG A 34 4.37 5.60 -9.24
N VAL A 35 5.37 4.73 -9.27
CA VAL A 35 6.74 5.02 -8.82
C VAL A 35 7.74 4.72 -9.93
N PRO A 36 8.90 5.39 -9.95
CA PRO A 36 9.99 5.03 -10.85
C PRO A 36 10.51 3.62 -10.54
N LEU A 37 11.16 2.97 -11.51
CA LEU A 37 11.60 1.57 -11.40
C LEU A 37 12.58 1.33 -10.24
N ASN A 38 13.42 2.32 -9.91
CA ASN A 38 14.34 2.24 -8.77
C ASN A 38 13.64 2.25 -7.41
N LEU A 39 12.38 2.70 -7.35
CA LEU A 39 11.52 2.66 -6.17
C LEU A 39 10.44 1.58 -6.26
N ALA A 40 10.39 0.81 -7.36
CA ALA A 40 9.43 -0.26 -7.56
C ALA A 40 9.98 -1.58 -7.03
N VAL A 41 9.09 -2.47 -6.60
CA VAL A 41 9.42 -3.81 -6.09
C VAL A 41 8.63 -4.87 -6.86
N ILE A 42 9.20 -6.05 -7.01
CA ILE A 42 8.52 -7.15 -7.72
C ILE A 42 7.41 -7.75 -6.86
N ASN A 43 6.18 -7.84 -7.39
CA ASN A 43 5.04 -8.49 -6.70
C ASN A 43 4.85 -8.01 -5.24
N PRO A 44 4.52 -6.73 -5.00
CA PRO A 44 4.25 -6.20 -3.66
C PRO A 44 2.97 -6.81 -3.06
N SER A 45 2.98 -7.16 -1.78
CA SER A 45 1.76 -7.58 -1.07
C SER A 45 1.11 -6.42 -0.31
N VAL A 46 -0.20 -6.52 -0.04
CA VAL A 46 -0.90 -5.53 0.81
C VAL A 46 -0.38 -5.49 2.23
N ASP A 47 0.10 -6.61 2.76
CA ASP A 47 0.69 -6.67 4.09
C ASP A 47 2.02 -5.91 4.14
N GLU A 48 2.88 -6.05 3.12
CA GLU A 48 4.12 -5.28 3.03
C GLU A 48 3.85 -3.78 2.92
N ILE A 49 2.85 -3.39 2.13
CA ILE A 49 2.45 -1.99 1.98
C ILE A 49 1.87 -1.44 3.28
N SER A 50 1.06 -2.23 3.99
CA SER A 50 0.52 -1.84 5.28
C SER A 50 1.61 -1.72 6.34
N ASP A 51 2.57 -2.64 6.37
CA ASP A 51 3.71 -2.58 7.30
C ASP A 51 4.56 -1.34 7.03
N ALA A 52 4.91 -1.10 5.76
CA ALA A 52 5.62 0.11 5.35
C ALA A 52 4.90 1.40 5.77
N ALA A 53 3.58 1.48 5.54
CA ALA A 53 2.80 2.62 5.98
C ALA A 53 2.79 2.79 7.50
N ARG A 54 2.67 1.70 8.27
CA ARG A 54 2.68 1.73 9.74
C ARG A 54 4.04 2.15 10.30
N ARG A 55 5.16 1.68 9.72
CA ARG A 55 6.52 2.11 10.10
C ARG A 55 6.73 3.61 9.91
N LEU A 56 6.08 4.19 8.90
CA LEU A 56 6.07 5.64 8.64
C LEU A 56 5.11 6.41 9.57
N GLY A 57 4.45 5.75 10.52
CA GLY A 57 3.49 6.38 11.44
C GLY A 57 2.15 6.71 10.79
N LEU A 58 1.84 6.14 9.62
CA LEU A 58 0.57 6.34 8.93
C LEU A 58 -0.47 5.32 9.39
N GLU A 59 -1.70 5.78 9.60
CA GLU A 59 -2.83 4.89 9.90
C GLU A 59 -3.24 4.16 8.62
N ALA A 60 -3.01 2.84 8.57
CA ALA A 60 -3.26 1.98 7.43
C ALA A 60 -4.28 0.88 7.75
N ILE A 61 -5.31 0.77 6.92
CA ILE A 61 -6.37 -0.24 6.99
C ILE A 61 -6.28 -1.12 5.75
N VAL A 62 -6.17 -2.44 5.95
CA VAL A 62 -6.12 -3.42 4.86
C VAL A 62 -7.53 -3.90 4.53
N GLU A 63 -7.87 -3.88 3.24
CA GLU A 63 -9.07 -4.51 2.71
C GLU A 63 -8.65 -5.63 1.75
N ALA A 64 -8.48 -6.84 2.26
CA ALA A 64 -8.03 -8.02 1.51
C ALA A 64 -9.07 -8.50 0.48
N ASP A 65 -10.35 -8.26 0.72
CA ASP A 65 -11.46 -8.73 -0.13
C ASP A 65 -11.67 -7.90 -1.41
N LYS A 66 -10.79 -6.92 -1.70
CA LYS A 66 -10.95 -6.00 -2.83
C LYS A 66 -9.99 -6.35 -3.98
N CYS A 67 -10.52 -6.36 -5.20
CA CYS A 67 -9.71 -6.54 -6.41
C CYS A 67 -9.40 -5.19 -7.08
N TYR A 68 -8.22 -5.09 -7.69
CA TYR A 68 -7.88 -3.95 -8.53
C TYR A 68 -8.73 -3.96 -9.81
N PRO A 69 -9.35 -2.85 -10.24
CA PRO A 69 -10.28 -2.84 -11.39
C PRO A 69 -9.69 -3.41 -12.69
N SER A 70 -8.42 -3.14 -12.99
CA SER A 70 -7.73 -3.65 -14.17
C SER A 70 -7.25 -5.10 -14.03
N THR A 71 -7.34 -5.68 -12.83
CA THR A 71 -6.88 -7.04 -12.54
C THR A 71 -7.88 -7.71 -11.60
N TRP A 72 -9.14 -7.73 -12.01
CA TRP A 72 -10.28 -8.15 -11.19
C TRP A 72 -10.18 -9.61 -10.70
N TRP A 73 -9.44 -10.46 -11.42
CA TRP A 73 -9.17 -11.86 -11.04
C TRP A 73 -8.12 -12.01 -9.95
N ARG A 74 -7.28 -10.99 -9.72
CA ARG A 74 -6.28 -11.01 -8.66
C ARG A 74 -6.86 -10.36 -7.40
N ARG A 75 -7.12 -11.19 -6.39
CA ARG A 75 -7.50 -10.77 -5.03
C ARG A 75 -6.28 -10.23 -4.27
N GLU A 76 -5.65 -9.21 -4.84
CA GLU A 76 -4.45 -8.57 -4.27
C GLU A 76 -4.79 -7.68 -3.06
N GLY A 77 -6.06 -7.28 -2.88
CA GLY A 77 -6.47 -6.37 -1.81
C GLY A 77 -6.13 -4.90 -2.11
N ARG A 78 -6.43 -4.03 -1.15
CA ARG A 78 -5.97 -2.63 -1.15
C ARG A 78 -5.66 -2.14 0.25
N VAL A 79 -4.86 -1.08 0.33
CA VAL A 79 -4.55 -0.41 1.59
C VAL A 79 -5.14 0.99 1.58
N LEU A 80 -5.91 1.32 2.61
CA LEU A 80 -6.44 2.66 2.85
C LEU A 80 -5.55 3.35 3.87
N ILE A 81 -4.93 4.46 3.46
CA ILE A 81 -4.14 5.32 4.35
C ILE A 81 -4.98 6.53 4.74
N ARG A 82 -5.06 6.83 6.03
CA ARG A 82 -5.71 8.07 6.49
C ARG A 82 -4.95 9.29 5.96
N LYS A 83 -5.68 10.26 5.39
CA LYS A 83 -5.09 11.50 4.92
C LYS A 83 -4.47 12.26 6.09
N VAL A 84 -3.23 12.66 5.92
CA VAL A 84 -2.50 13.55 6.84
C VAL A 84 -2.44 14.94 6.20
N LYS A 85 -2.76 15.97 6.98
CA LYS A 85 -2.71 17.37 6.51
C LYS A 85 -1.28 17.71 6.09
N GLY A 86 -1.11 18.30 4.90
CA GLY A 86 0.21 18.66 4.35
C GLY A 86 0.95 17.55 3.60
N LEU A 87 0.42 16.31 3.56
CA LEU A 87 0.97 15.22 2.75
C LEU A 87 0.10 14.94 1.53
N SER A 88 0.70 15.03 0.34
CA SER A 88 0.03 14.68 -0.92
C SER A 88 0.02 13.16 -1.15
N LYS A 89 -0.92 12.68 -1.96
CA LYS A 89 -0.99 11.26 -2.36
C LYS A 89 0.32 10.80 -2.98
N THR A 90 0.90 11.60 -3.87
CA THR A 90 2.17 11.29 -4.53
C THR A 90 3.31 11.16 -3.53
N LYS A 91 3.37 12.05 -2.52
CA LYS A 91 4.40 11.99 -1.49
C LYS A 91 4.26 10.74 -0.62
N ILE A 92 3.04 10.40 -0.21
CA ILE A 92 2.77 9.16 0.54
C ILE A 92 3.16 7.92 -0.27
N ILE A 93 2.82 7.87 -1.57
CA ILE A 93 3.24 6.78 -2.45
C ILE A 93 4.77 6.66 -2.45
N ARG A 94 5.52 7.74 -2.64
CA ARG A 94 6.99 7.67 -2.67
C ARG A 94 7.59 7.21 -1.34
N MET A 95 7.11 7.76 -0.22
CA MET A 95 7.57 7.36 1.12
C MET A 95 7.33 5.87 1.38
N VAL A 96 6.14 5.36 1.05
CA VAL A 96 5.81 3.93 1.21
C VAL A 96 6.69 3.05 0.31
N ALA A 97 7.00 3.51 -0.91
CA ALA A 97 7.87 2.79 -1.83
C ALA A 97 9.32 2.68 -1.32
N GLU A 98 9.86 3.76 -0.77
CA GLU A 98 11.19 3.79 -0.14
C GLU A 98 11.26 2.83 1.06
N GLU A 99 10.23 2.85 1.92
CA GLU A 99 10.16 1.98 3.08
C GLU A 99 9.97 0.49 2.70
N LEU A 100 9.23 0.20 1.63
CA LEU A 100 9.12 -1.16 1.07
C LEU A 100 10.48 -1.74 0.66
N ILE A 101 11.33 -0.92 0.02
CA ILE A 101 12.68 -1.35 -0.36
C ILE A 101 13.51 -1.64 0.89
N ARG A 102 13.44 -0.78 1.90
CA ARG A 102 14.13 -0.98 3.18
C ARG A 102 13.71 -2.30 3.82
N ILE A 103 12.41 -2.57 3.95
CA ILE A 103 11.87 -3.82 4.51
C ILE A 103 12.41 -5.05 3.77
N ARG A 104 12.46 -5.01 2.43
CA ARG A 104 12.97 -6.14 1.63
C ARG A 104 14.47 -6.32 1.77
N SER A 105 15.22 -5.22 1.87
CA SER A 105 16.66 -5.26 2.15
C SER A 105 16.93 -5.90 3.51
N GLU A 106 16.21 -5.50 4.55
CA GLU A 106 16.30 -6.09 5.90
C GLU A 106 16.00 -7.59 5.89
N LYS A 107 14.90 -8.01 5.24
CA LYS A 107 14.55 -9.44 5.11
C LYS A 107 15.62 -10.23 4.37
N ARG A 108 16.29 -9.64 3.38
CA ARG A 108 17.37 -10.31 2.64
C ARG A 108 18.61 -10.48 3.52
N SER A 109 18.97 -9.46 4.29
CA SER A 109 20.09 -9.52 5.24
C SER A 109 19.85 -10.49 6.37
N ALA A 110 18.63 -10.60 6.90
CA ALA A 110 18.28 -11.53 7.97
C ALA A 110 18.21 -13.00 7.54
N ARG A 111 18.18 -13.28 6.22
CA ARG A 111 18.22 -14.65 5.67
C ARG A 111 19.65 -15.14 5.39
N LYS A 112 20.64 -14.27 5.52
CA LYS A 112 22.06 -14.57 5.32
C LYS A 112 22.71 -14.85 6.66
#